data_AF-A0A8I0VL00-F1
#
_entry.id   AF-A0A8I0VL00-F1
#
_cell.length_a   1.000
_cell.length_b   1.000
_cell.length_c   1.000
_cell.angle_alpha   90.00
_cell.angle_beta   90.00
_cell.angle_gamma   90.00
#
_symmetry.space_group_name_H-M   'P 1'
#
loop_
_entity.id
_entity.type
_entity.pdbx_description
1 polymer ?
#
loop_
_entity_poly.entity_id
_entity_poly.type
_entity_poly.pdbx_seq_one_letter_code
_entity_poly.pdbx_strand_id
1 'polypeptide(L)'
;MLELEIMSPEAVSLEDKRSQWLAIARGRPPEWLASYVASPQASCVVVTRQEGSEPCSAYLERMEDVPYWAFVLAKSYLDDVGEWPLSGMQTEYALLEYGEHGDCQRALTEIMATIRPVWGDVEVIFVGEGKH
;
A
#
# COMPACT_ATOMS: atom_id res chain seq x y z
N MET A 1 -17.91 -30.91 11.66
CA MET A 1 -16.67 -30.58 12.38
C MET A 1 -15.97 -29.60 11.47
N LEU A 2 -16.05 -28.30 11.78
CA LEU A 2 -15.35 -27.27 11.02
C LEU A 2 -13.89 -27.36 11.47
N GLU A 3 -13.01 -27.73 10.55
CA GLU A 3 -11.56 -27.62 10.77
C GLU A 3 -11.29 -26.12 10.97
N LEU A 4 -10.95 -25.75 12.21
CA LEU A 4 -10.31 -24.47 12.49
C LEU A 4 -8.97 -24.53 11.76
N GLU A 5 -8.89 -23.91 10.59
CA GLU A 5 -7.62 -23.61 9.94
C GLU A 5 -6.80 -22.80 10.95
N ILE A 6 -5.82 -23.47 11.56
CA ILE A 6 -4.85 -22.81 12.42
C ILE A 6 -4.00 -21.99 11.46
N MET A 7 -4.35 -20.72 11.30
CA MET A 7 -3.54 -19.77 10.56
C MET A 7 -2.13 -19.76 11.15
N SER A 8 -1.12 -19.78 10.30
CA SER A 8 0.26 -19.65 10.76
C SER A 8 0.43 -18.29 11.47
N PRO A 9 1.33 -18.18 12.47
CA PRO A 9 1.60 -16.91 13.15
C PRO A 9 1.97 -15.77 12.19
N GLU A 10 2.59 -16.12 11.05
CA GLU A 10 2.97 -15.20 9.98
C GLU A 10 1.74 -14.70 9.20
N ALA A 11 0.76 -15.58 8.93
CA ALA A 11 -0.50 -15.20 8.30
C ALA A 11 -1.36 -14.30 9.21
N VAL A 12 -1.36 -14.54 10.52
CA VAL A 12 -2.03 -13.66 11.51
C VAL A 12 -1.37 -12.27 11.52
N SER A 13 -0.04 -12.20 11.45
CA SER A 13 0.68 -10.93 11.38
C SER A 13 0.41 -10.13 10.10
N LEU A 14 0.18 -10.79 8.96
CA LEU A 14 -0.17 -10.14 7.69
C LEU A 14 -1.58 -9.53 7.74
N GLU A 15 -2.56 -10.30 8.21
CA GLU A 15 -3.95 -9.85 8.28
C GLU A 15 -4.14 -8.71 9.30
N ASP A 16 -3.44 -8.78 10.44
CA ASP A 16 -3.46 -7.73 11.46
C ASP A 16 -2.93 -6.40 10.90
N LYS A 17 -1.78 -6.44 10.20
CA LYS A 17 -1.21 -5.23 9.56
C LYS A 17 -2.10 -4.67 8.46
N ARG A 18 -2.66 -5.54 7.61
CA ARG A 18 -3.63 -5.11 6.57
C ARG A 18 -4.82 -4.42 7.22
N SER A 19 -5.38 -5.01 8.28
CA SER A 19 -6.50 -4.45 9.04
C SER A 19 -6.18 -3.10 9.68
N GLN A 20 -4.97 -2.93 10.23
CA GLN A 20 -4.51 -1.66 10.78
C GLN A 20 -4.44 -0.57 9.70
N TRP A 21 -3.82 -0.86 8.57
CA TRP A 21 -3.72 0.09 7.46
C TRP A 21 -5.09 0.44 6.86
N LEU A 22 -6.00 -0.53 6.75
CA LEU A 22 -7.39 -0.27 6.33
C LEU A 22 -8.11 0.66 7.30
N ALA A 23 -7.87 0.53 8.60
CA ALA A 23 -8.43 1.42 9.60
C ALA A 23 -7.86 2.85 9.49
N ILE A 24 -6.57 3.01 9.19
CA ILE A 24 -5.92 4.31 8.96
C ILE A 24 -6.53 5.01 7.73
N ALA A 25 -6.73 4.27 6.64
CA ALA A 25 -7.28 4.79 5.39
C ALA A 25 -8.77 5.14 5.45
N ARG A 26 -9.51 4.57 6.41
CA ARG A 26 -10.97 4.64 6.45
C ARG A 26 -11.48 6.09 6.47
N GLY A 27 -12.27 6.45 5.45
CA GLY A 27 -12.88 7.77 5.31
C GLY A 27 -11.89 8.89 4.98
N ARG A 28 -10.68 8.55 4.52
CA ARG A 28 -9.69 9.50 4.02
C ARG A 28 -9.63 9.43 2.49
N PRO A 29 -9.42 10.56 1.81
CA PRO A 29 -9.19 10.55 0.37
C PRO A 29 -7.81 9.94 0.03
N PRO A 30 -7.63 9.39 -1.17
CA PRO A 30 -6.39 8.75 -1.56
C PRO A 30 -5.20 9.72 -1.59
N GLU A 31 -5.40 11.01 -1.87
CA GLU A 31 -4.33 12.03 -1.84
C GLU A 31 -3.75 12.22 -0.42
N TRP A 32 -4.57 12.02 0.62
CA TRP A 32 -4.11 12.06 2.00
C TRP A 32 -3.19 10.87 2.30
N LEU A 33 -3.50 9.69 1.76
CA LEU A 33 -2.64 8.51 1.87
C LEU A 33 -1.35 8.68 1.06
N ALA A 34 -1.43 9.26 -0.15
CA ALA A 34 -0.26 9.56 -0.99
C ALA A 34 0.72 10.53 -0.33
N SER A 35 0.22 11.38 0.57
CA SER A 35 1.01 12.36 1.35
C SER A 35 1.12 12.00 2.85
N TYR A 36 0.94 10.72 3.20
CA TYR A 36 0.87 10.28 4.59
C TYR A 36 2.20 10.51 5.33
N VAL A 37 2.14 11.01 6.56
CA VAL A 37 3.31 11.16 7.45
C VAL A 37 3.05 10.38 8.73
N ALA A 38 3.74 9.26 8.92
CA ALA A 38 3.55 8.41 10.09
C ALA A 38 4.01 9.11 11.38
N SER A 39 5.24 9.64 11.36
CA SER A 39 5.81 10.38 12.48
C SER A 39 6.99 11.25 12.03
N PRO A 40 7.44 12.22 12.84
CA PRO A 40 8.64 13.02 12.55
C PRO A 40 9.94 12.20 12.46
N GLN A 41 9.91 10.94 12.89
CA GLN A 41 11.05 10.01 12.89
C GLN A 41 11.00 9.01 11.74
N ALA A 42 9.96 9.08 10.90
CA ALA A 42 9.81 8.22 9.73
C ALA A 42 11.04 8.33 8.84
N SER A 43 11.57 7.17 8.42
CA SER A 43 12.73 7.12 7.55
C SER A 43 12.40 6.60 6.16
N CYS A 44 11.35 5.81 6.02
CA CYS A 44 10.99 5.17 4.77
C CYS A 44 10.18 6.14 3.90
N VAL A 45 10.70 6.51 2.73
CA VAL A 45 10.06 7.51 1.85
C VAL A 45 9.62 6.91 0.52
N VAL A 46 8.35 7.09 0.20
CA VAL A 46 7.78 6.78 -1.12
C VAL A 46 7.32 8.08 -1.77
N VAL A 47 7.81 8.36 -2.97
CA VAL A 47 7.42 9.55 -3.74
C VAL A 47 6.57 9.11 -4.92
N THR A 48 5.39 9.70 -5.07
CA THR A 48 4.51 9.48 -6.20
C THR A 48 4.44 10.75 -7.05
N ARG A 49 4.81 10.64 -8.33
CA ARG A 49 4.86 11.75 -9.27
C ARG A 49 3.85 11.52 -10.38
N GLN A 50 2.99 12.51 -10.60
CA GLN A 50 2.06 12.54 -11.73
C GLN A 50 2.45 13.72 -12.62
N GLU A 51 2.47 13.52 -13.94
CA GLU A 51 2.78 14.60 -14.88
C GLU A 51 1.78 15.75 -14.73
N GLY A 52 2.28 16.98 -14.55
CA GLY A 52 1.45 18.18 -14.38
C GLY A 52 0.95 18.45 -12.96
N SER A 53 1.29 17.61 -11.97
CA SER A 53 0.92 17.77 -10.56
C SER A 53 2.14 17.91 -9.65
N GLU A 54 1.95 18.48 -8.46
CA GLU A 54 2.99 18.45 -7.43
C GLU A 54 3.20 17.01 -6.93
N PRO A 55 4.46 16.59 -6.70
CA PRO A 55 4.75 15.25 -6.20
C PRO A 55 4.22 15.08 -4.78
N CYS A 56 3.57 13.94 -4.53
CA CYS A 56 3.19 13.54 -3.16
C CYS A 56 4.32 12.69 -2.56
N SER A 57 4.52 12.81 -1.25
CA SER A 57 5.52 12.04 -0.51
C SER A 57 4.88 11.40 0.72
N ALA A 58 4.95 10.08 0.79
CA ALA A 58 4.56 9.32 1.96
C ALA A 58 5.81 8.95 2.78
N TYR A 59 5.71 9.15 4.09
CA TYR A 59 6.76 8.91 5.07
C TYR A 59 6.28 7.87 6.08
N LEU A 60 6.89 6.69 6.02
CA LEU A 60 6.53 5.51 6.78
C LEU A 60 7.58 5.22 7.85
N GLU A 61 7.17 4.62 8.97
CA GLU A 61 8.12 4.28 10.04
C GLU A 61 9.05 3.13 9.63
N ARG A 62 8.53 2.17 8.86
CA ARG A 62 9.26 0.96 8.51
C ARG A 62 9.07 0.59 7.05
N MET A 63 10.08 -0.06 6.48
CA MET A 63 10.01 -0.59 5.11
C MET A 63 8.90 -1.64 4.95
N GLU A 64 8.64 -2.43 6.00
CA GLU A 64 7.57 -3.43 6.03
C GLU A 64 6.17 -2.83 5.89
N ASP A 65 5.99 -1.52 6.10
CA ASP A 65 4.69 -0.87 5.95
C ASP A 65 4.38 -0.50 4.49
N VAL A 66 5.40 -0.45 3.61
CA VAL A 66 5.28 0.00 2.23
C VAL A 66 4.21 -0.79 1.45
N PRO A 67 4.18 -2.14 1.48
CA PRO A 67 3.19 -2.89 0.73
C PRO A 67 1.76 -2.68 1.25
N TYR A 68 1.58 -2.53 2.56
CA TYR A 68 0.26 -2.31 3.16
C TYR A 68 -0.25 -0.89 2.89
N TRP A 69 0.63 0.11 2.96
CA TRP A 69 0.33 1.48 2.54
C TRP A 69 -0.09 1.52 1.06
N ALA A 70 0.68 0.87 0.19
CA ALA A 70 0.38 0.80 -1.24
C ALA A 70 -0.98 0.11 -1.48
N PHE A 71 -1.25 -0.98 -0.75
CA PHE A 71 -2.52 -1.70 -0.83
C PHE A 71 -3.71 -0.81 -0.50
N VAL A 72 -3.67 -0.05 0.60
CA VAL A 72 -4.80 0.80 0.99
C VAL A 72 -4.94 2.04 0.13
N LEU A 73 -3.82 2.57 -0.39
CA LEU A 73 -3.84 3.64 -1.39
C LEU A 73 -4.51 3.16 -2.68
N ALA A 74 -4.10 1.98 -3.16
CA ALA A 74 -4.68 1.36 -4.34
C ALA A 74 -6.17 1.09 -4.17
N LYS A 75 -6.55 0.52 -3.02
CA LYS A 75 -7.94 0.30 -2.65
C LYS A 75 -8.74 1.60 -2.68
N SER A 76 -8.21 2.68 -2.12
CA SER A 76 -8.91 3.96 -2.05
C SER A 76 -9.17 4.53 -3.45
N TYR A 77 -8.15 4.55 -4.32
CA TYR A 77 -8.34 4.99 -5.71
C TYR A 77 -9.33 4.14 -6.49
N LEU A 78 -9.28 2.81 -6.32
CA LEU A 78 -10.19 1.89 -7.01
C LEU A 78 -11.61 1.95 -6.45
N ASP A 79 -11.79 2.15 -5.14
CA ASP A 79 -13.12 2.36 -4.54
C ASP A 79 -13.76 3.66 -5.05
N ASP A 80 -12.99 4.75 -5.18
CA ASP A 80 -13.49 6.07 -5.63
C ASP A 80 -14.09 6.03 -7.04
N VAL A 81 -13.56 5.16 -7.91
CA VAL A 81 -14.07 4.96 -9.27
C VAL A 81 -14.92 3.70 -9.43
N GLY A 82 -15.13 2.91 -8.37
CA GLY A 82 -15.91 1.68 -8.40
C GLY A 82 -15.24 0.47 -9.06
N GLU A 83 -13.92 0.51 -9.28
CA GLU A 83 -13.11 -0.51 -9.97
C GLU A 83 -12.52 -1.57 -9.01
N TRP A 84 -12.63 -1.38 -7.69
CA TRP A 84 -12.11 -2.35 -6.71
C TRP A 84 -12.57 -3.81 -6.95
N PRO A 85 -13.85 -4.09 -7.28
CA PRO A 85 -14.29 -5.46 -7.56
C PRO A 85 -13.61 -6.12 -8.77
N LEU A 86 -13.06 -5.32 -9.70
CA LEU A 86 -12.45 -5.80 -10.95
C LEU A 86 -10.92 -5.91 -10.84
N SER A 87 -10.29 -4.95 -10.16
CA SER A 87 -8.82 -4.88 -10.07
C SER A 87 -8.25 -5.26 -8.70
N GLY A 88 -9.05 -5.24 -7.64
CA GLY A 88 -8.59 -5.46 -6.26
C GLY A 88 -7.98 -6.85 -6.02
N MET A 89 -8.36 -7.86 -6.79
CA MET A 89 -7.77 -9.21 -6.71
C MET A 89 -6.25 -9.20 -7.01
N GLN A 90 -5.80 -8.34 -7.92
CA GLN A 90 -4.38 -8.22 -8.26
C GLN A 90 -3.60 -7.58 -7.10
N THR A 91 -4.20 -6.57 -6.44
CA THR A 91 -3.66 -5.92 -5.25
C THR A 91 -3.54 -6.89 -4.07
N GLU A 92 -4.57 -7.72 -3.84
CA GLU A 92 -4.56 -8.76 -2.80
C GLU A 92 -3.50 -9.84 -3.08
N TYR A 93 -3.36 -10.27 -4.34
CA TYR A 93 -2.37 -11.28 -4.72
C TYR A 93 -0.93 -10.79 -4.52
N ALA A 94 -0.63 -9.55 -4.92
CA ALA A 94 0.69 -8.96 -4.69
C ALA A 94 1.02 -8.82 -3.19
N LEU A 95 0.03 -8.49 -2.35
CA LEU A 95 0.22 -8.44 -0.90
C LEU A 95 0.40 -9.84 -0.29
N LEU A 96 -0.26 -10.86 -0.84
CA LEU A 96 -0.07 -12.25 -0.43
C LEU A 96 1.34 -12.76 -0.78
N GLU A 97 1.80 -12.54 -2.02
CA GLU A 97 3.17 -12.91 -2.44
C GLU A 97 4.24 -12.17 -1.61
N TYR A 98 3.97 -10.92 -1.21
CA TYR A 98 4.83 -10.24 -0.24
C TYR A 98 4.93 -10.99 1.08
N GLY A 99 3.82 -11.52 1.60
CA GLY A 99 3.82 -12.33 2.81
C GLY A 99 4.69 -13.58 2.71
N GLU A 100 4.82 -14.16 1.51
CA GLU A 100 5.62 -15.37 1.26
C GLU A 100 7.11 -15.08 1.03
N HIS A 101 7.45 -13.92 0.44
CA HIS A 101 8.81 -13.64 -0.04
C HIS A 101 9.50 -12.44 0.62
N GLY A 102 8.74 -11.54 1.25
CA GLY A 102 9.25 -10.34 1.92
C GLY A 102 9.75 -9.23 1.00
N ASP A 103 9.55 -9.34 -0.32
CA ASP A 103 10.03 -8.35 -1.30
C ASP A 103 9.10 -7.11 -1.36
N CYS A 104 9.46 -6.08 -0.60
CA CYS A 104 8.68 -4.85 -0.51
C CYS A 104 8.62 -4.07 -1.83
N GLN A 105 9.71 -4.05 -2.60
CA GLN A 105 9.80 -3.24 -3.81
C GLN A 105 9.00 -3.87 -4.95
N ARG A 106 9.03 -5.19 -5.06
CA ARG A 106 8.18 -5.93 -5.99
C ARG A 106 6.71 -5.72 -5.66
N ALA A 107 6.32 -5.90 -4.39
CA ALA A 107 4.94 -5.72 -3.94
C ALA A 107 4.43 -4.29 -4.20
N LEU A 108 5.23 -3.27 -3.86
CA LEU A 108 4.93 -1.88 -4.19
C LEU A 108 4.69 -1.71 -5.70
N THR A 109 5.59 -2.21 -6.54
CA THR A 109 5.50 -2.05 -7.99
C THR A 109 4.23 -2.70 -8.54
N GLU A 110 3.95 -3.93 -8.14
CA GLU A 110 2.79 -4.70 -8.61
C GLU A 110 1.48 -4.08 -8.14
N ILE A 111 1.39 -3.70 -6.87
CA ILE A 111 0.20 -3.03 -6.32
C ILE A 111 -0.05 -1.71 -7.05
N MET A 112 0.97 -0.87 -7.21
CA MET A 112 0.80 0.45 -7.82
C MET A 112 0.49 0.36 -9.33
N ALA A 113 0.93 -0.71 -10.00
CA ALA A 113 0.53 -0.97 -11.38
C ALA A 113 -0.99 -1.15 -11.53
N THR A 114 -1.69 -1.66 -10.51
CA THR A 114 -3.15 -1.86 -10.55
C THR A 114 -3.94 -0.57 -10.63
N ILE A 115 -3.38 0.54 -10.16
CA ILE A 115 -4.06 1.84 -10.12
C ILE A 115 -3.61 2.84 -11.20
N ARG A 116 -2.61 2.50 -12.02
CA ARG A 116 -2.19 3.33 -13.15
C ARG A 116 -3.36 3.71 -14.10
N PRO A 117 -4.34 2.83 -14.40
CA PRO A 117 -5.45 3.19 -15.28
C PRO A 117 -6.36 4.29 -14.69
N VAL A 118 -6.43 4.41 -13.36
CA VAL A 118 -7.38 5.31 -12.67
C VAL A 118 -6.71 6.56 -12.11
N TRP A 119 -5.43 6.44 -11.71
CA TRP A 119 -4.64 7.55 -11.17
C TRP A 119 -3.74 8.22 -12.23
N GLY A 120 -3.65 7.64 -13.43
CA GLY A 120 -2.85 8.14 -14.55
C GLY A 120 -1.40 7.62 -14.53
N ASP A 121 -0.54 8.25 -15.32
CA ASP A 121 0.89 7.93 -15.41
C ASP A 121 1.65 8.38 -14.15
N VAL A 122 1.35 7.71 -13.04
CA VAL A 122 2.03 7.92 -11.76
C VAL A 122 3.30 7.07 -11.72
N GLU A 123 4.43 7.76 -11.63
CA GLU A 123 5.71 7.15 -11.30
C GLU A 123 5.83 7.02 -9.78
N VAL A 124 6.15 5.81 -9.31
CA VAL A 124 6.37 5.52 -7.90
C VAL A 124 7.84 5.27 -7.67
N ILE A 125 8.46 6.10 -6.84
CA ILE A 125 9.89 6.04 -6.54
C ILE A 125 10.04 5.70 -5.06
N PHE A 126 10.60 4.52 -4.79
CA PHE A 126 11.08 4.18 -3.46
C PHE A 126 12.45 4.84 -3.24
N VAL A 127 12.56 5.77 -2.28
CA VAL A 127 13.78 6.55 -2.06
C VAL A 127 14.70 5.90 -1.01
N GLY A 128 14.19 4.95 -0.22
CA GLY A 128 14.96 4.25 0.83
C GLY A 128 14.71 4.80 2.24
N GLU A 129 15.57 4.42 3.17
CA GLU A 129 15.60 4.95 4.54
C GLU A 129 16.42 6.25 4.59
N GLY A 130 15.77 7.40 4.71
CA GLY A 130 16.37 8.72 4.90
C GLY A 130 16.17 9.24 6.32
N LYS A 131 16.95 10.26 6.71
CA LYS A 131 16.65 11.07 7.91
C LYS A 131 15.95 12.35 7.48
N HIS A 132 14.82 12.65 8.10
CA HIS A 132 14.15 13.95 8.02
C HIS A 132 14.91 15.05 8.74
#